data_AF-A0AAU1F7N5-F1
#
_entry.id   AF-A0AAU1F7N5-F1
#
_cell.length_a   1.000
_cell.length_b   1.000
_cell.length_c   1.000
_cell.angle_alpha   90.00
_cell.angle_beta   90.00
_cell.angle_gamma   90.00
#
_symmetry.space_group_name_H-M   'P 1'
#
loop_
_entity.id
_entity.type
_entity.pdbx_description
1 polymer ?
#
loop_
_entity_poly.entity_id
_entity_poly.type
_entity_poly.pdbx_seq_one_letter_code
_entity_poly.pdbx_strand_id
1 'polypeptide(L)'
;MLKTVFPHLGGVLVEQVVAEGGLLRIVASTASTISASCPDCEVLSRRRHSGYERQLADDAVGGRRVSITLTIRRLFCDNPGCARVTFAEQVEGLTVRYGRRTPQLTGLLGAVAVALAGRAGERLAARLPAPVSGTTLLSLAMGLPDPPAETPRVLGVDEFALRKGHSNYGTVLVDCETRAPVDLLPEREAATFAAWLTQHPGVEIVCRDRGGCYADGARTGAPDAEQIADLWHVWHNLAEAVKRLVSRHNACLRDPEPAPSRAPAVVHPPVSHGGRLAAQVEQRHAAVHDLLNQGLGLRAAARQSGLAINTVRRYARADTWEELATGRWQNLPSTLDPYKPYLHQRWREGHTIAVKLHAEVRARGFTGSYSVVRDYLQRFRQMPADTTPPPRPPGVRKVTGWITRNPDHVSDDDRQKLKAILARCPELEATAGHVRSFAAMMAIRSADRLPAWIAAVRADQSHGLRAFADGLMTDFDAVALGLSTEWSSGCVEGRVTDIKMLKRQMAGRAGHPLLRKRVLLVAADRRQHRATAATAS
;
A
#
# COMPACT_ATOMS: atom_id res chain seq x y z
N MET A 1 -50.96 18.30 -8.85
CA MET A 1 -49.91 18.32 -7.80
C MET A 1 -49.31 16.94 -7.54
N LEU A 2 -50.09 15.90 -7.17
CA LEU A 2 -49.51 14.58 -6.87
C LEU A 2 -48.82 13.93 -8.09
N LYS A 3 -49.44 13.97 -9.27
CA LYS A 3 -48.83 13.52 -10.54
C LYS A 3 -47.63 14.37 -10.99
N THR A 4 -47.48 15.58 -10.45
CA THR A 4 -46.30 16.42 -10.68
C THR A 4 -45.11 15.94 -9.85
N VAL A 5 -45.36 15.45 -8.63
CA VAL A 5 -44.35 14.89 -7.73
C VAL A 5 -44.04 13.43 -8.05
N PHE A 6 -45.06 12.66 -8.48
CA PHE A 6 -44.96 11.26 -8.86
C PHE A 6 -45.49 11.06 -10.30
N PRO A 7 -44.69 11.38 -11.34
CA PRO A 7 -45.12 11.29 -12.73
C PRO A 7 -45.55 9.89 -13.16
N HIS A 8 -44.90 8.85 -12.61
CA HIS A 8 -45.22 7.45 -12.88
C HIS A 8 -46.56 6.97 -12.31
N LEU A 9 -47.21 7.77 -11.46
CA LEU A 9 -48.61 7.54 -11.08
C LEU A 9 -49.60 8.07 -12.13
N GLY A 10 -49.12 8.60 -13.26
CA GLY A 10 -49.94 9.11 -14.35
C GLY A 10 -50.97 8.09 -14.87
N GLY A 11 -50.57 6.80 -14.94
CA GLY A 11 -51.37 5.68 -15.45
C GLY A 11 -52.29 4.98 -14.44
N VAL A 12 -52.41 5.50 -13.21
CA VAL A 12 -53.30 4.93 -12.18
C VAL A 12 -54.26 5.97 -11.62
N LEU A 13 -55.35 5.49 -11.01
CA LEU A 13 -56.28 6.28 -10.22
C LEU A 13 -55.76 6.30 -8.79
N VAL A 14 -55.36 7.46 -8.30
CA VAL A 14 -54.98 7.62 -6.88
C VAL A 14 -56.25 7.88 -6.09
N GLU A 15 -56.54 6.98 -5.16
CA GLU A 15 -57.78 6.98 -4.38
C GLU A 15 -57.57 7.68 -3.04
N GLN A 16 -56.42 7.46 -2.40
CA GLN A 16 -56.11 8.00 -1.09
C GLN A 16 -54.62 8.24 -0.92
N VAL A 17 -54.27 9.29 -0.18
CA VAL A 17 -52.90 9.56 0.27
C VAL A 17 -52.94 9.83 1.76
N VAL A 18 -52.18 9.04 2.53
CA VAL A 18 -52.13 9.11 3.99
C VAL A 18 -50.68 9.26 4.43
N ALA A 19 -50.40 10.23 5.30
CA ALA A 19 -49.07 10.43 5.87
C ALA A 19 -49.11 10.16 7.38
N GLU A 20 -48.37 9.14 7.83
CA GLU A 20 -48.32 8.75 9.24
C GLU A 20 -46.95 8.15 9.59
N GLY A 21 -46.38 8.52 10.75
CA GLY A 21 -45.19 7.85 11.28
C GLY A 21 -43.95 7.86 10.37
N GLY A 22 -43.78 8.89 9.52
CA GLY A 22 -42.67 8.96 8.55
C GLY A 22 -42.87 8.13 7.28
N LEU A 23 -44.05 7.55 7.09
CA LEU A 23 -44.49 6.84 5.89
C LEU A 23 -45.57 7.66 5.17
N LEU A 24 -45.40 7.81 3.86
CA LEU A 24 -46.44 8.27 2.95
C LEU A 24 -47.03 7.05 2.24
N ARG A 25 -48.25 6.68 2.59
CA ARG A 25 -49.00 5.61 1.93
C ARG A 25 -49.87 6.18 0.83
N ILE A 26 -49.73 5.65 -0.38
CA ILE A 26 -50.55 5.99 -1.54
C ILE A 26 -51.40 4.76 -1.87
N VAL A 27 -52.72 4.90 -1.87
CA VAL A 27 -53.65 3.86 -2.32
C VAL A 27 -54.07 4.22 -3.74
N ALA A 28 -53.86 3.30 -4.66
CA ALA A 28 -54.17 3.50 -6.07
C ALA A 28 -54.72 2.23 -6.72
N SER A 29 -55.41 2.39 -7.84
CA SER A 29 -55.92 1.28 -8.66
C SER A 29 -55.69 1.53 -10.14
N THR A 30 -55.62 0.44 -10.92
CA THR A 30 -55.58 0.57 -12.38
C THR A 30 -56.98 0.87 -12.93
N ALA A 31 -57.05 1.78 -13.90
CA ALA A 31 -58.32 2.25 -14.44
C ALA A 31 -58.95 1.22 -15.39
N SER A 32 -60.24 0.92 -15.22
CA SER A 32 -60.97 -0.02 -16.07
C SER A 32 -60.99 0.36 -17.55
N THR A 33 -60.86 1.65 -17.86
CA THR A 33 -60.88 2.23 -19.21
C THR A 33 -59.57 2.03 -19.99
N ILE A 34 -58.46 1.72 -19.31
CA ILE A 34 -57.15 1.54 -19.94
C ILE A 34 -57.04 0.09 -20.42
N SER A 35 -56.59 -0.12 -21.66
CA SER A 35 -56.19 -1.44 -22.16
C SER A 35 -54.79 -1.78 -21.70
N ALA A 36 -54.51 -3.06 -21.45
CA ALA A 36 -53.16 -3.54 -21.25
C ALA A 36 -52.81 -4.62 -22.27
N SER A 37 -51.54 -4.64 -22.68
CA SER A 37 -51.01 -5.58 -23.65
C SER A 37 -50.70 -6.93 -22.99
N CYS A 38 -51.08 -8.03 -23.65
CA CYS A 38 -50.70 -9.38 -23.24
C CYS A 38 -49.18 -9.55 -23.39
N PRO A 39 -48.44 -10.01 -22.37
CA PRO A 39 -46.97 -10.09 -22.43
C PRO A 39 -46.44 -11.14 -23.42
N ASP A 40 -47.28 -12.04 -23.92
CA ASP A 40 -46.86 -13.14 -24.80
C ASP A 40 -47.22 -12.91 -26.28
N CYS A 41 -48.29 -12.17 -26.57
CA CYS A 41 -48.76 -11.94 -27.95
C CYS A 41 -49.08 -10.48 -28.26
N GLU A 42 -48.85 -9.59 -27.30
CA GLU A 42 -49.01 -8.14 -27.39
C GLU A 42 -50.44 -7.61 -27.67
N VAL A 43 -51.41 -8.51 -27.84
CA VAL A 43 -52.83 -8.14 -28.04
C VAL A 43 -53.36 -7.42 -26.81
N LEU A 44 -53.97 -6.26 -27.05
CA LEU A 44 -54.58 -5.42 -26.03
C LEU A 44 -55.87 -6.07 -25.50
N SER A 45 -56.01 -6.10 -24.18
CA SER A 45 -57.26 -6.49 -23.53
C SER A 45 -57.69 -5.47 -22.48
N ARG A 46 -59.01 -5.44 -22.22
CA ARG A 46 -59.64 -4.75 -21.08
C ARG A 46 -60.44 -5.72 -20.21
N ARG A 47 -60.60 -6.98 -20.64
CA ARG A 47 -61.57 -7.90 -20.08
C ARG A 47 -61.05 -8.46 -18.77
N ARG A 48 -61.58 -7.97 -17.66
CA ARG A 48 -61.13 -8.31 -16.31
C ARG A 48 -61.54 -9.75 -15.96
N HIS A 49 -60.57 -10.54 -15.53
CA HIS A 49 -60.76 -11.83 -14.87
C HIS A 49 -60.90 -11.65 -13.36
N SER A 50 -59.92 -10.97 -12.74
CA SER A 50 -59.90 -10.71 -11.30
C SER A 50 -59.08 -9.45 -11.00
N GLY A 51 -58.91 -9.12 -9.73
CA GLY A 51 -57.95 -8.12 -9.29
C GLY A 51 -57.30 -8.55 -7.98
N TYR A 52 -56.13 -8.00 -7.70
CA TYR A 52 -55.42 -8.26 -6.45
C TYR A 52 -54.59 -7.05 -6.04
N GLU A 53 -54.25 -6.98 -4.76
CA GLU A 53 -53.45 -5.90 -4.20
C GLU A 53 -51.95 -6.25 -4.25
N ARG A 54 -51.11 -5.24 -4.53
CA ARG A 54 -49.65 -5.30 -4.38
C ARG A 54 -49.17 -4.11 -3.58
N GLN A 55 -48.16 -4.32 -2.75
CA GLN A 55 -47.43 -3.23 -2.11
C GLN A 55 -46.11 -2.99 -2.84
N LEU A 56 -45.87 -1.74 -3.24
CA LEU A 56 -44.66 -1.28 -3.90
C LEU A 56 -43.98 -0.24 -3.02
N ALA A 57 -42.69 -0.42 -2.73
CA ALA A 57 -41.88 0.67 -2.19
C ALA A 57 -41.47 1.61 -3.32
N ASP A 58 -41.45 2.91 -3.05
CA ASP A 58 -41.12 3.95 -4.02
C ASP A 58 -40.12 4.96 -3.46
N ASP A 59 -39.66 5.88 -4.30
CA ASP A 59 -38.71 6.92 -3.92
C ASP A 59 -39.25 7.82 -2.82
N ALA A 60 -38.34 8.22 -1.93
CA ALA A 60 -38.69 9.01 -0.78
C ALA A 60 -39.06 10.45 -1.15
N VAL A 61 -40.08 11.00 -0.48
CA VAL A 61 -40.52 12.39 -0.68
C VAL A 61 -40.55 13.12 0.65
N GLY A 62 -39.91 14.29 0.71
CA GLY A 62 -39.82 15.10 1.93
C GLY A 62 -39.20 14.35 3.11
N GLY A 63 -38.26 13.43 2.84
CA GLY A 63 -37.62 12.57 3.84
C GLY A 63 -38.49 11.40 4.34
N ARG A 64 -39.71 11.23 3.81
CA ARG A 64 -40.62 10.14 4.19
C ARG A 64 -40.47 8.96 3.24
N ARG A 65 -40.60 7.76 3.78
CA ARG A 65 -40.69 6.54 2.97
C ARG A 65 -41.99 6.57 2.18
N VAL A 66 -42.00 6.11 0.94
CA VAL A 66 -43.23 6.00 0.15
C VAL A 66 -43.58 4.53 -0.05
N SER A 67 -44.84 4.18 0.22
CA SER A 67 -45.41 2.86 -0.07
C SER A 67 -46.70 3.03 -0.86
N ILE A 68 -46.79 2.32 -1.98
CA ILE A 68 -47.95 2.34 -2.86
C ILE A 68 -48.68 1.01 -2.69
N THR A 69 -49.88 1.08 -2.13
CA THR A 69 -50.85 -0.01 -2.16
C THR A 69 -51.61 0.07 -3.49
N LEU A 70 -51.27 -0.80 -4.44
CA LEU A 70 -51.81 -0.81 -5.79
C LEU A 70 -52.76 -1.99 -6.00
N THR A 71 -54.03 -1.70 -6.26
CA THR A 71 -54.98 -2.69 -6.75
C THR A 71 -54.85 -2.84 -8.26
N ILE A 72 -54.39 -4.01 -8.70
CA ILE A 72 -54.09 -4.29 -10.11
C ILE A 72 -55.09 -5.29 -10.70
N ARG A 73 -55.46 -5.09 -11.95
CA ARG A 73 -56.34 -6.02 -12.67
C ARG A 73 -55.54 -7.21 -13.20
N ARG A 74 -56.16 -8.38 -13.15
CA ARG A 74 -55.80 -9.54 -13.97
C ARG A 74 -56.80 -9.61 -15.12
N LEU A 75 -56.29 -9.58 -16.34
CA LEU A 75 -57.08 -9.56 -17.56
C LEU A 75 -57.04 -10.92 -18.25
N PHE A 76 -58.05 -11.23 -19.04
CA PHE A 76 -57.97 -12.30 -20.02
C PHE A 76 -57.15 -11.85 -21.23
N CYS A 77 -56.50 -12.79 -21.92
CA CYS A 77 -56.04 -12.51 -23.28
C CYS A 77 -57.22 -12.63 -24.24
N ASP A 78 -57.40 -11.64 -25.11
CA ASP A 78 -58.46 -11.68 -26.13
C ASP A 78 -57.99 -12.31 -27.45
N ASN A 79 -56.72 -12.73 -27.53
CA ASN A 79 -56.23 -13.55 -28.63
C ASN A 79 -56.54 -15.04 -28.38
N PRO A 80 -57.47 -15.65 -29.14
CA PRO A 80 -57.85 -17.05 -28.95
C PRO A 80 -56.71 -18.05 -29.26
N GLY A 81 -55.71 -17.64 -30.05
CA GLY A 81 -54.54 -18.47 -30.36
C GLY A 81 -53.40 -18.34 -29.35
N CYS A 82 -53.53 -17.48 -28.33
CA CYS A 82 -52.47 -17.28 -27.34
C CYS A 82 -52.59 -18.31 -26.21
N ALA A 83 -51.50 -19.03 -25.92
CA ALA A 83 -51.42 -19.95 -24.78
C ALA A 83 -51.63 -19.25 -23.43
N ARG A 84 -51.38 -17.93 -23.36
CA ARG A 84 -51.62 -17.12 -22.17
C ARG A 84 -53.11 -16.82 -22.03
N VAL A 85 -53.79 -17.53 -21.14
CA VAL A 85 -55.23 -17.30 -20.89
C VAL A 85 -55.50 -16.01 -20.10
N THR A 86 -54.68 -15.73 -19.07
CA THR A 86 -54.79 -14.51 -18.27
C THR A 86 -53.42 -13.91 -17.96
N PHE A 87 -53.37 -12.59 -17.77
CA PHE A 87 -52.17 -11.87 -17.40
C PHE A 87 -52.47 -10.75 -16.41
N ALA A 88 -51.50 -10.43 -15.55
CA ALA A 88 -51.59 -9.25 -14.69
C ALA A 88 -51.23 -8.02 -15.51
N GLU A 89 -52.09 -7.01 -15.49
CA GLU A 89 -51.80 -5.70 -16.07
C GLU A 89 -50.46 -5.18 -15.55
N GLN A 90 -49.67 -4.51 -16.42
CA GLN A 90 -48.46 -3.80 -16.02
C GLN A 90 -48.66 -2.31 -16.33
N VAL A 91 -48.40 -1.46 -15.35
CA VAL A 91 -48.37 -0.01 -15.49
C VAL A 91 -46.94 0.42 -15.81
N GLU A 92 -46.77 1.03 -16.97
CA GLU A 92 -45.48 1.56 -17.43
C GLU A 92 -44.89 2.53 -16.40
N GLY A 93 -43.59 2.40 -16.14
CA GLY A 93 -42.88 3.23 -15.18
C GLY A 93 -43.24 2.99 -13.71
N LEU A 94 -44.23 2.15 -13.37
CA LEU A 94 -44.64 1.91 -11.99
C LEU A 94 -44.49 0.45 -11.56
N THR A 95 -44.83 -0.51 -12.44
CA THR A 95 -44.82 -1.93 -12.10
C THR A 95 -43.92 -2.75 -13.01
N VAL A 96 -43.26 -3.74 -12.40
CA VAL A 96 -42.58 -4.83 -13.11
C VAL A 96 -43.11 -6.16 -12.58
N ARG A 97 -43.11 -7.20 -13.42
CA ARG A 97 -43.51 -8.56 -13.03
C ARG A 97 -42.72 -8.98 -11.78
N TYR A 98 -43.43 -9.43 -10.75
CA TYR A 98 -42.89 -9.78 -9.42
C TYR A 98 -42.15 -8.67 -8.65
N GLY A 99 -41.94 -7.49 -9.23
CA GLY A 99 -41.31 -6.34 -8.57
C GLY A 99 -42.07 -5.89 -7.32
N ARG A 100 -41.34 -5.60 -6.25
CA ARG A 100 -41.88 -5.00 -5.01
C ARG A 100 -41.41 -3.55 -4.81
N ARG A 101 -40.74 -3.01 -5.81
CA ARG A 101 -40.22 -1.65 -5.86
C ARG A 101 -40.57 -1.08 -7.22
N THR A 102 -40.79 0.22 -7.25
CA THR A 102 -40.93 0.94 -8.51
C THR A 102 -39.61 0.90 -9.31
N PRO A 103 -39.66 1.06 -10.63
CA PRO A 103 -38.48 1.23 -11.47
C PRO A 103 -37.58 2.38 -11.00
N GLN A 104 -38.17 3.51 -10.56
CA GLN A 104 -37.45 4.69 -10.06
C GLN A 104 -36.60 4.33 -8.84
N LEU A 105 -37.22 3.75 -7.81
CA LEU A 105 -36.50 3.32 -6.62
C LEU A 105 -35.44 2.26 -6.92
N THR A 106 -35.73 1.37 -7.87
CA THR A 106 -34.74 0.37 -8.31
C THR A 106 -33.54 1.03 -8.97
N GLY A 107 -33.75 2.08 -9.77
CA GLY A 107 -32.69 2.89 -10.36
C GLY A 107 -31.84 3.62 -9.32
N LEU A 108 -32.47 4.28 -8.35
CA LEU A 108 -31.77 4.94 -7.24
C LEU A 108 -30.89 3.96 -6.45
N LEU A 109 -31.44 2.80 -6.08
CA LEU A 109 -30.69 1.75 -5.38
C LEU A 109 -29.61 1.14 -6.27
N GLY A 110 -29.81 1.10 -7.59
CA GLY A 110 -28.80 0.74 -8.58
C GLY A 110 -27.60 1.69 -8.53
N ALA A 111 -27.84 3.01 -8.52
CA ALA A 111 -26.77 4.01 -8.38
C ALA A 111 -26.00 3.85 -7.06
N VAL A 112 -26.70 3.62 -5.95
CA VAL A 112 -26.08 3.30 -4.65
C VAL A 112 -25.23 2.02 -4.73
N ALA A 113 -25.74 0.99 -5.43
CA ALA A 113 -25.03 -0.27 -5.63
C ALA A 113 -23.75 -0.11 -6.45
N VAL A 114 -23.76 0.72 -7.50
CA VAL A 114 -22.56 1.04 -8.30
C VAL A 114 -21.52 1.77 -7.42
N ALA A 115 -21.93 2.83 -6.75
CA ALA A 115 -21.04 3.70 -5.98
C ALA A 115 -20.39 2.98 -4.78
N LEU A 116 -21.17 2.19 -4.02
CA LEU A 116 -20.72 1.63 -2.74
C LEU A 116 -20.74 0.10 -2.69
N ALA A 117 -21.79 -0.52 -3.24
CA ALA A 117 -22.12 -1.93 -3.12
C ALA A 117 -22.21 -2.49 -1.68
N GLY A 118 -22.78 -3.68 -1.56
CA GLY A 118 -22.74 -4.50 -0.33
C GLY A 118 -23.10 -3.74 0.95
N ARG A 119 -22.35 -3.99 2.03
CA ARG A 119 -22.62 -3.40 3.36
C ARG A 119 -22.42 -1.89 3.42
N ALA A 120 -21.56 -1.32 2.58
CA ALA A 120 -21.37 0.13 2.54
C ALA A 120 -22.62 0.80 1.97
N GLY A 121 -23.14 0.25 0.86
CA GLY A 121 -24.40 0.70 0.27
C GLY A 121 -25.60 0.46 1.18
N GLU A 122 -25.65 -0.67 1.90
CA GLU A 122 -26.71 -0.95 2.89
C GLU A 122 -26.79 0.12 3.98
N ARG A 123 -25.64 0.54 4.52
CA ARG A 123 -25.60 1.62 5.52
C ARG A 123 -26.11 2.94 4.96
N LEU A 124 -25.79 3.26 3.70
CA LEU A 124 -26.32 4.47 3.05
C LEU A 124 -27.83 4.33 2.77
N ALA A 125 -28.26 3.19 2.24
CA ALA A 125 -29.66 2.91 1.95
C ALA A 125 -30.54 2.92 3.20
N ALA A 126 -29.99 2.63 4.39
CA ALA A 126 -30.69 2.80 5.67
C ALA A 126 -30.83 4.27 6.11
N ARG A 127 -30.01 5.18 5.58
CA ARG A 127 -30.10 6.63 5.80
C ARG A 127 -30.96 7.32 4.74
N LEU A 128 -31.01 6.75 3.55
CA LEU A 128 -32.07 7.04 2.58
C LEU A 128 -33.36 6.39 3.10
N PRO A 129 -34.57 6.92 2.87
CA PRO A 129 -35.82 6.30 3.33
C PRO A 129 -36.18 5.03 2.50
N ALA A 130 -35.18 4.22 2.16
CA ALA A 130 -35.23 3.09 1.24
C ALA A 130 -34.32 1.93 1.73
N PRO A 131 -34.55 1.38 2.95
CA PRO A 131 -33.66 0.37 3.51
C PRO A 131 -33.69 -0.92 2.69
N VAL A 132 -32.51 -1.41 2.30
CA VAL A 132 -32.29 -2.70 1.63
C VAL A 132 -31.01 -3.36 2.12
N SER A 133 -30.96 -4.69 2.08
CA SER A 133 -29.77 -5.44 2.49
C SER A 133 -28.61 -5.23 1.52
N GLY A 134 -27.38 -5.43 2.01
CA GLY A 134 -26.19 -5.42 1.15
C GLY A 134 -26.25 -6.48 0.04
N THR A 135 -26.83 -7.65 0.31
CA THR A 135 -27.04 -8.70 -0.69
C THR A 135 -27.95 -8.22 -1.82
N THR A 136 -29.03 -7.50 -1.48
CA THR A 136 -29.94 -6.94 -2.49
C THR A 136 -29.23 -5.94 -3.39
N LEU A 137 -28.35 -5.09 -2.85
CA LEU A 137 -27.55 -4.17 -3.65
C LEU A 137 -26.55 -4.90 -4.54
N LEU A 138 -25.93 -5.98 -4.06
CA LEU A 138 -25.06 -6.81 -4.89
C LEU A 138 -25.83 -7.44 -6.05
N SER A 139 -27.02 -7.98 -5.79
CA SER A 139 -27.90 -8.50 -6.85
C SER A 139 -28.31 -7.43 -7.85
N LEU A 140 -28.61 -6.20 -7.39
CA LEU A 140 -28.91 -5.08 -8.28
C LEU A 140 -27.72 -4.73 -9.17
N ALA A 141 -26.51 -4.58 -8.61
CA ALA A 141 -25.31 -4.31 -9.38
C ALA A 141 -25.02 -5.41 -10.41
N MET A 142 -25.20 -6.68 -10.05
CA MET A 142 -25.00 -7.80 -10.98
C MET A 142 -26.07 -7.86 -12.08
N GLY A 143 -27.29 -7.40 -11.79
CA GLY A 143 -28.40 -7.38 -12.74
C GLY A 143 -28.39 -6.18 -13.70
N LEU A 144 -27.58 -5.15 -13.45
CA LEU A 144 -27.38 -4.07 -14.42
C LEU A 144 -26.70 -4.63 -15.68
N PRO A 145 -26.98 -4.11 -16.88
CA PRO A 145 -26.24 -4.49 -18.08
C PRO A 145 -24.76 -4.09 -17.94
N ASP A 146 -23.87 -4.84 -18.59
CA ASP A 146 -22.51 -4.34 -18.77
C ASP A 146 -22.56 -3.09 -19.65
N PRO A 147 -21.81 -2.03 -19.33
CA PRO A 147 -21.69 -0.88 -20.22
C PRO A 147 -21.18 -1.33 -21.59
N PRO A 148 -21.70 -0.77 -22.70
CA PRO A 148 -21.14 -1.04 -24.01
C PRO A 148 -19.68 -0.58 -24.01
N ALA A 149 -18.80 -1.44 -24.50
CA ALA A 149 -17.39 -1.14 -24.70
C ALA A 149 -17.05 -1.39 -26.16
N GLU A 150 -16.64 -0.34 -26.85
CA GLU A 150 -16.02 -0.46 -28.17
C GLU A 150 -14.60 -1.01 -27.99
N THR A 151 -14.12 -1.78 -28.96
CA THR A 151 -12.72 -2.20 -28.98
C THR A 151 -11.84 -0.95 -29.04
N PRO A 152 -10.92 -0.74 -28.08
CA PRO A 152 -10.04 0.42 -28.13
C PRO A 152 -8.97 0.26 -29.19
N ARG A 153 -8.61 1.36 -29.86
CA ARG A 153 -7.47 1.41 -30.76
C ARG A 153 -6.15 1.26 -30.00
N VAL A 154 -6.04 1.92 -28.83
CA VAL A 154 -4.88 1.84 -27.93
C VAL A 154 -5.27 1.16 -26.61
N LEU A 155 -4.76 -0.04 -26.41
CA LEU A 155 -5.05 -0.88 -25.26
C LEU A 155 -3.89 -0.91 -24.26
N GLY A 156 -4.14 -0.52 -23.02
CA GLY A 156 -3.26 -0.72 -21.89
C GLY A 156 -3.59 -2.02 -21.16
N VAL A 157 -2.56 -2.79 -20.85
CA VAL A 157 -2.67 -4.05 -20.10
C VAL A 157 -1.71 -4.07 -18.91
N ASP A 158 -2.22 -4.46 -17.75
CA ASP A 158 -1.43 -4.62 -16.53
C ASP A 158 -2.04 -5.70 -15.62
N GLU A 159 -1.23 -6.20 -14.70
CA GLU A 159 -1.68 -7.14 -13.69
C GLU A 159 -2.26 -6.42 -12.46
N PHE A 160 -3.25 -7.05 -11.83
CA PHE A 160 -3.68 -6.64 -10.50
C PHE A 160 -3.86 -7.86 -9.60
N ALA A 161 -3.40 -7.78 -8.36
CA ALA A 161 -3.67 -8.83 -7.40
C ALA A 161 -5.18 -8.91 -7.14
N LEU A 162 -5.80 -10.09 -7.15
CA LEU A 162 -7.21 -10.29 -6.78
C LEU A 162 -7.43 -10.16 -5.27
N ARG A 163 -6.47 -10.61 -4.46
CA ARG A 163 -6.45 -10.42 -3.01
C ARG A 163 -5.05 -10.03 -2.56
N LYS A 164 -4.95 -9.07 -1.63
CA LYS A 164 -3.65 -8.59 -1.14
C LYS A 164 -2.88 -9.76 -0.50
N GLY A 165 -1.60 -9.91 -0.85
CA GLY A 165 -0.70 -10.94 -0.29
C GLY A 165 -0.94 -12.36 -0.79
N HIS A 166 -1.71 -12.55 -1.87
CA HIS A 166 -1.92 -13.84 -2.51
C HIS A 166 -1.31 -13.82 -3.92
N SER A 167 -0.91 -14.98 -4.43
CA SER A 167 -0.31 -15.16 -5.77
C SER A 167 -1.31 -15.14 -6.92
N ASN A 168 -2.61 -14.89 -6.64
CA ASN A 168 -3.63 -14.88 -7.68
C ASN A 168 -3.77 -13.46 -8.27
N TYR A 169 -3.34 -13.31 -9.52
CA TYR A 169 -3.36 -12.07 -10.30
C TYR A 169 -4.35 -12.20 -11.45
N GLY A 170 -5.17 -11.16 -11.61
CA GLY A 170 -5.96 -10.95 -12.81
C GLY A 170 -5.32 -9.90 -13.71
N THR A 171 -5.90 -9.69 -14.89
CA THR A 171 -5.43 -8.71 -15.87
C THR A 171 -6.47 -7.60 -16.02
N VAL A 172 -6.04 -6.34 -15.94
CA VAL A 172 -6.90 -5.20 -16.26
C VAL A 172 -6.60 -4.72 -17.68
N LEU A 173 -7.67 -4.46 -18.43
CA LEU A 173 -7.64 -3.91 -19.77
C LEU A 173 -8.22 -2.49 -19.73
N VAL A 174 -7.48 -1.53 -20.28
CA VAL A 174 -7.82 -0.11 -20.23
C VAL A 174 -7.67 0.48 -21.61
N ASP A 175 -8.68 1.20 -22.06
CA ASP A 175 -8.56 2.08 -23.21
C ASP A 175 -7.68 3.27 -22.81
N CYS A 176 -6.51 3.41 -23.43
CA CYS A 176 -5.56 4.46 -23.07
C CYS A 176 -5.91 5.84 -23.62
N GLU A 177 -6.80 5.92 -24.62
CA GLU A 177 -7.33 7.17 -25.15
C GLU A 177 -8.37 7.74 -24.20
N THR A 178 -9.37 6.93 -23.80
CA THR A 178 -10.42 7.39 -22.87
C THR A 178 -10.04 7.25 -21.40
N ARG A 179 -8.94 6.53 -21.10
CA ARG A 179 -8.49 6.14 -19.76
C ARG A 179 -9.55 5.37 -18.98
N ALA A 180 -10.41 4.62 -19.68
CA ALA A 180 -11.49 3.84 -19.09
C ALA A 180 -11.13 2.35 -19.07
N PRO A 181 -11.38 1.64 -17.95
CA PRO A 181 -11.35 0.19 -17.96
C PRO A 181 -12.34 -0.37 -18.98
N VAL A 182 -11.87 -1.29 -19.80
CA VAL A 182 -12.64 -2.01 -20.82
C VAL A 182 -13.04 -3.38 -20.30
N ASP A 183 -12.11 -4.08 -19.64
CA ASP A 183 -12.38 -5.39 -19.06
C ASP A 183 -11.42 -5.74 -17.91
N LEU A 184 -11.83 -6.69 -17.07
CA LEU A 184 -10.99 -7.39 -16.10
C LEU A 184 -11.01 -8.88 -16.42
N LEU A 185 -9.87 -9.44 -16.80
CA LEU A 185 -9.71 -10.88 -17.01
C LEU A 185 -9.37 -11.58 -15.68
N PRO A 186 -9.82 -12.82 -15.47
CA PRO A 186 -9.66 -13.53 -14.21
C PRO A 186 -8.22 -13.92 -13.90
N GLU A 187 -7.38 -14.02 -14.93
CA GLU A 187 -6.05 -14.62 -14.86
C GLU A 187 -5.00 -13.73 -15.53
N ARG A 188 -3.74 -13.98 -15.18
CA ARG A 188 -2.55 -13.42 -15.82
C ARG A 188 -1.93 -14.48 -16.74
N GLU A 189 -2.62 -14.77 -17.84
CA GLU A 189 -2.20 -15.78 -18.81
C GLU A 189 -2.23 -15.24 -20.24
N ALA A 190 -1.24 -15.65 -21.05
CA ALA A 190 -1.13 -15.25 -22.44
C ALA A 190 -2.35 -15.69 -23.26
N ALA A 191 -2.83 -16.93 -23.04
CA ALA A 191 -3.98 -17.50 -23.74
C ALA A 191 -5.27 -16.71 -23.47
N THR A 192 -5.53 -16.38 -22.20
CA THR A 192 -6.70 -15.61 -21.79
C THR A 192 -6.70 -14.21 -22.39
N PHE A 193 -5.53 -13.55 -22.46
CA PHE A 193 -5.41 -12.25 -23.10
C PHE A 193 -5.55 -12.32 -24.63
N ALA A 194 -4.93 -13.31 -25.27
CA ALA A 194 -5.03 -13.53 -26.72
C ALA A 194 -6.48 -13.79 -27.14
N ALA A 195 -7.20 -14.64 -26.41
CA ALA A 195 -8.60 -14.95 -26.68
C ALA A 195 -9.49 -13.70 -26.61
N TRP A 196 -9.22 -12.79 -25.65
CA TRP A 196 -9.91 -11.52 -25.56
C TRP A 196 -9.64 -10.64 -26.78
N LEU A 197 -8.39 -10.50 -27.20
CA LEU A 197 -8.01 -9.72 -28.38
C LEU A 197 -8.66 -10.24 -29.67
N THR A 198 -8.72 -11.56 -29.85
CA THR A 198 -9.39 -12.16 -31.02
C THR A 198 -10.89 -11.90 -31.06
N GLN A 199 -11.55 -11.83 -29.90
CA GLN A 199 -12.98 -11.49 -29.79
C GLN A 199 -13.25 -9.99 -29.97
N HIS A 200 -12.22 -9.15 -29.86
CA HIS A 200 -12.30 -7.69 -29.95
C HIS A 200 -11.31 -7.19 -31.00
N PRO A 201 -11.56 -7.42 -32.31
CA PRO A 201 -10.70 -6.93 -33.37
C PRO A 201 -10.73 -5.40 -33.42
N GLY A 202 -9.59 -4.77 -33.77
CA GLY A 202 -9.44 -3.32 -33.88
C GLY A 202 -8.39 -2.69 -32.97
N VAL A 203 -7.74 -3.47 -32.10
CA VAL A 203 -6.59 -2.99 -31.32
C VAL A 203 -5.38 -2.81 -32.24
N GLU A 204 -4.88 -1.57 -32.36
CA GLU A 204 -3.69 -1.21 -33.14
C GLU A 204 -2.44 -1.14 -32.28
N ILE A 205 -2.58 -0.75 -31.00
CA ILE A 205 -1.46 -0.52 -30.09
C ILE A 205 -1.72 -1.19 -28.75
N VAL A 206 -0.74 -1.94 -28.24
CA VAL A 206 -0.78 -2.56 -26.91
C VAL A 206 0.33 -1.99 -26.01
N CYS A 207 -0.06 -1.16 -25.05
CA CYS A 207 0.81 -0.67 -23.98
C CYS A 207 0.89 -1.71 -22.86
N ARG A 208 2.08 -2.25 -22.60
CA ARG A 208 2.28 -3.29 -21.59
C ARG A 208 3.54 -3.08 -20.76
N ASP A 209 3.59 -3.77 -19.64
CA ASP A 209 4.84 -3.98 -18.92
C ASP A 209 5.78 -4.92 -19.71
N ARG A 210 6.93 -5.24 -19.12
CA ARG A 210 7.91 -6.17 -19.71
C ARG A 210 7.63 -7.63 -19.38
N GLY A 211 6.41 -7.97 -18.95
CA GLY A 211 5.98 -9.33 -18.64
C GLY A 211 5.78 -10.16 -19.91
N GLY A 212 6.45 -11.33 -19.98
CA GLY A 212 6.40 -12.20 -21.16
C GLY A 212 5.00 -12.64 -21.57
N CYS A 213 4.11 -12.90 -20.60
CA CYS A 213 2.75 -13.37 -20.87
C CYS A 213 1.92 -12.40 -21.72
N TYR A 214 2.06 -11.08 -21.50
CA TYR A 214 1.32 -10.09 -22.28
C TYR A 214 1.93 -9.88 -23.67
N ALA A 215 3.25 -10.01 -23.78
CA ALA A 215 3.94 -9.98 -25.07
C ALA A 215 3.49 -11.16 -25.96
N ASP A 216 3.45 -12.36 -25.39
CA ASP A 216 2.99 -13.57 -26.07
C ASP A 216 1.51 -13.47 -26.43
N GLY A 217 0.67 -13.05 -25.48
CA GLY A 217 -0.77 -12.89 -25.71
C GLY A 217 -1.09 -11.87 -26.82
N ALA A 218 -0.36 -10.75 -26.86
CA ALA A 218 -0.49 -9.76 -27.93
C ALA A 218 -0.07 -10.32 -29.28
N ARG A 219 1.10 -10.98 -29.38
CA ARG A 219 1.55 -11.61 -30.63
C ARG A 219 0.57 -12.64 -31.17
N THR A 220 -0.09 -13.40 -30.30
CA THR A 220 -1.07 -14.42 -30.72
C THR A 220 -2.43 -13.82 -31.05
N GLY A 221 -2.95 -12.92 -30.21
CA GLY A 221 -4.33 -12.42 -30.31
C GLY A 221 -4.52 -11.20 -31.21
N ALA A 222 -3.49 -10.40 -31.41
CA ALA A 222 -3.46 -9.21 -32.26
C ALA A 222 -2.07 -9.05 -32.91
N PRO A 223 -1.71 -9.92 -33.88
CA PRO A 223 -0.36 -9.98 -34.44
C PRO A 223 0.07 -8.68 -35.15
N ASP A 224 -0.88 -7.92 -35.69
CA ASP A 224 -0.63 -6.65 -36.37
C ASP A 224 -0.54 -5.46 -35.40
N ALA A 225 -0.80 -5.66 -34.10
CA ALA A 225 -0.76 -4.59 -33.13
C ALA A 225 0.68 -4.28 -32.70
N GLU A 226 1.04 -3.00 -32.73
CA GLU A 226 2.30 -2.51 -32.21
C GLU A 226 2.34 -2.64 -30.69
N GLN A 227 3.38 -3.26 -30.16
CA GLN A 227 3.55 -3.38 -28.71
C GLN A 227 4.44 -2.26 -28.20
N ILE A 228 4.06 -1.62 -27.10
CA ILE A 228 4.79 -0.51 -26.50
C ILE A 228 5.16 -0.88 -25.07
N ALA A 229 6.46 -0.90 -24.79
CA ALA A 229 6.97 -1.21 -23.47
C ALA A 229 6.91 0.00 -22.54
N ASP A 230 6.51 -0.24 -21.29
CA ASP A 230 6.55 0.77 -20.24
C ASP A 230 7.99 1.18 -19.89
N LEU A 231 8.32 2.45 -20.13
CA LEU A 231 9.60 3.05 -19.79
C LEU A 231 9.90 3.05 -18.29
N TRP A 232 8.89 3.12 -17.41
CA TRP A 232 9.11 3.01 -15.97
C TRP A 232 9.65 1.62 -15.62
N HIS A 233 9.07 0.56 -16.19
CA HIS A 233 9.54 -0.81 -15.99
C HIS A 233 10.93 -1.04 -16.60
N VAL A 234 11.22 -0.43 -17.75
CA VAL A 234 12.57 -0.44 -18.33
C VAL A 234 13.60 0.15 -17.36
N TRP A 235 13.33 1.33 -16.78
CA TRP A 235 14.20 1.97 -15.81
C TRP A 235 14.29 1.19 -14.48
N HIS A 236 13.17 0.65 -14.00
CA HIS A 236 13.14 -0.18 -12.80
C HIS A 236 14.02 -1.42 -12.95
N ASN A 237 13.95 -2.09 -14.10
CA ASN A 237 14.77 -3.25 -14.42
C ASN A 237 16.27 -2.90 -14.48
N LEU A 238 16.62 -1.72 -15.03
CA LEU A 238 17.99 -1.20 -14.99
C LEU A 238 18.45 -0.99 -13.55
N ALA A 239 17.63 -0.34 -12.72
CA ALA A 239 17.97 -0.07 -11.32
C ALA A 239 18.16 -1.35 -10.50
N GLU A 240 17.34 -2.39 -10.73
CA GLU A 240 17.55 -3.69 -10.10
C GLU A 240 18.81 -4.41 -10.62
N ALA A 241 19.17 -4.24 -11.90
CA ALA A 241 20.46 -4.73 -12.43
C ALA A 241 21.65 -4.03 -11.75
N VAL A 242 21.61 -2.70 -11.63
CA VAL A 242 22.63 -1.91 -10.91
C VAL A 242 22.72 -2.34 -9.44
N LYS A 243 21.58 -2.54 -8.77
CA LYS A 243 21.55 -2.99 -7.37
C LYS A 243 22.18 -4.36 -7.16
N ARG A 244 21.92 -5.31 -8.07
CA ARG A 244 22.59 -6.62 -8.06
C ARG A 244 24.10 -6.45 -8.22
N LEU A 245 24.54 -5.58 -9.13
CA LEU A 245 25.96 -5.31 -9.31
C LEU A 245 26.60 -4.67 -8.07
N VAL A 246 26.03 -3.60 -7.52
CA VAL A 246 26.51 -2.93 -6.31
C VAL A 246 26.58 -3.92 -5.14
N SER A 247 25.63 -4.85 -5.04
CA SER A 247 25.66 -5.91 -4.03
C SER A 247 26.86 -6.85 -4.19
N ARG A 248 27.25 -7.19 -5.43
CA ARG A 248 28.45 -8.01 -5.71
C ARG A 248 29.74 -7.27 -5.37
N HIS A 249 29.79 -5.95 -5.56
CA HIS A 249 30.94 -5.11 -5.21
C HIS A 249 30.83 -4.46 -3.82
N ASN A 250 30.21 -5.14 -2.84
CA ASN A 250 30.02 -4.57 -1.50
C ASN A 250 31.33 -4.15 -0.81
N ALA A 251 32.46 -4.79 -1.17
CA ALA A 251 33.77 -4.52 -0.63
C ALA A 251 34.27 -3.14 -1.06
N CYS A 252 33.97 -2.73 -2.29
CA CYS A 252 34.34 -1.42 -2.84
C CYS A 252 33.61 -0.25 -2.16
N LEU A 253 32.54 -0.52 -1.41
CA LEU A 253 31.79 0.50 -0.68
C LEU A 253 32.49 0.92 0.63
N ARG A 254 33.47 0.14 1.09
CA ARG A 254 34.23 0.41 2.31
C ARG A 254 35.42 1.29 2.00
N ASP A 255 35.61 2.32 2.81
CA ASP A 255 36.83 3.11 2.75
C ASP A 255 38.05 2.23 3.09
N PRO A 256 39.18 2.43 2.40
CA PRO A 256 40.39 1.68 2.68
C PRO A 256 40.78 1.89 4.15
N GLU A 257 41.19 0.82 4.83
CA GLU A 257 41.66 0.93 6.21
C GLU A 257 42.85 1.89 6.26
N PRO A 258 42.86 2.87 7.19
CA PRO A 258 44.06 3.67 7.41
C PRO A 258 45.19 2.74 7.86
N ALA A 259 46.41 3.00 7.37
CA ALA A 259 47.61 2.27 7.78
C ALA A 259 47.71 2.22 9.32
N PRO A 260 48.15 1.10 9.93
CA PRO A 260 48.15 0.95 11.37
C PRO A 260 49.07 1.99 12.03
N SER A 261 48.47 3.05 12.56
CA SER A 261 49.14 4.03 13.41
C SER A 261 49.33 3.43 14.79
N ARG A 262 50.59 3.10 15.11
CA ARG A 262 51.24 2.89 16.42
C ARG A 262 50.43 2.16 17.52
N ALA A 263 51.00 1.07 18.03
CA ALA A 263 50.45 0.26 19.12
C ALA A 263 49.90 1.12 20.29
N PRO A 264 48.65 0.88 20.76
CA PRO A 264 48.07 1.67 21.83
C PRO A 264 48.83 1.44 23.13
N ALA A 265 49.09 2.54 23.85
CA ALA A 265 49.71 2.53 25.18
C ALA A 265 48.91 1.65 26.16
N VAL A 266 49.61 1.05 27.13
CA VAL A 266 49.03 0.14 28.13
C VAL A 266 47.96 0.90 28.94
N VAL A 267 46.70 0.54 28.72
CA VAL A 267 45.56 1.07 29.44
C VAL A 267 45.40 0.31 30.77
N HIS A 268 45.75 0.93 31.89
CA HIS A 268 45.33 0.50 33.21
C HIS A 268 44.13 1.32 33.67
N PRO A 269 43.01 0.70 34.11
CA PRO A 269 41.89 1.44 34.65
C PRO A 269 42.26 2.07 36.02
N PRO A 270 41.82 3.31 36.33
CA PRO A 270 42.01 3.88 37.66
C PRO A 270 41.22 3.09 38.73
N VAL A 271 41.75 3.09 39.96
CA VAL A 271 41.18 2.37 41.11
C VAL A 271 39.85 3.03 41.53
N SER A 272 38.76 2.26 41.52
CA SER A 272 37.40 2.77 41.79
C SER A 272 37.00 2.54 43.25
N HIS A 273 36.45 3.57 43.90
CA HIS A 273 35.85 3.54 45.24
C HIS A 273 34.35 3.16 45.20
N GLY A 274 33.89 2.44 44.18
CA GLY A 274 32.46 2.23 43.90
C GLY A 274 31.82 1.03 44.63
N GLY A 275 30.75 1.28 45.40
CA GLY A 275 29.87 0.26 45.99
C GLY A 275 28.74 0.87 46.83
N ARG A 276 27.69 0.10 47.16
CA ARG A 276 26.55 0.56 48.01
C ARG A 276 27.00 1.19 49.34
N LEU A 277 28.10 0.69 49.90
CA LEU A 277 28.65 1.25 51.15
C LEU A 277 29.39 2.58 50.94
N ALA A 278 30.07 2.78 49.82
CA ALA A 278 30.73 4.05 49.53
C ALA A 278 29.71 5.17 49.36
N ALA A 279 28.63 4.90 48.60
CA ALA A 279 27.48 5.81 48.50
C ALA A 279 26.82 6.08 49.86
N GLN A 280 26.77 5.09 50.76
CA GLN A 280 26.22 5.28 52.11
C GLN A 280 27.15 6.11 53.02
N VAL A 281 28.46 6.00 52.86
CA VAL A 281 29.46 6.81 53.58
C VAL A 281 29.43 8.25 53.07
N GLU A 282 29.40 8.46 51.76
CA GLU A 282 29.21 9.77 51.11
C GLU A 282 27.93 10.45 51.62
N GLN A 283 26.80 9.74 51.57
CA GLN A 283 25.52 10.29 52.04
C GLN A 283 25.53 10.64 53.53
N ARG A 284 26.14 9.81 54.37
CA ARG A 284 26.25 10.07 55.83
C ARG A 284 27.23 11.19 56.15
N HIS A 285 28.30 11.35 55.36
CA HIS A 285 29.25 12.47 55.47
C HIS A 285 28.58 13.77 55.13
N ALA A 286 27.90 13.85 53.98
CA ALA A 286 27.10 15.01 53.60
C ALA A 286 26.06 15.37 54.67
N ALA A 287 25.28 14.38 55.15
CA ALA A 287 24.25 14.62 56.16
C ALA A 287 24.80 15.12 57.51
N VAL A 288 25.99 14.67 57.92
CA VAL A 288 26.63 15.17 59.14
C VAL A 288 27.14 16.61 58.93
N HIS A 289 27.79 16.90 57.80
CA HIS A 289 28.31 18.23 57.50
C HIS A 289 27.21 19.27 57.30
N ASP A 290 26.08 18.91 56.68
CA ASP A 290 24.92 19.79 56.55
C ASP A 290 24.36 20.21 57.90
N LEU A 291 24.26 19.28 58.86
CA LEU A 291 23.78 19.58 60.21
C LEU A 291 24.77 20.49 60.95
N LEU A 292 26.08 20.31 60.76
CA LEU A 292 27.10 21.17 61.38
C LEU A 292 27.12 22.57 60.75
N ASN A 293 26.94 22.67 59.43
CA ASN A 293 26.87 23.94 58.71
C ASN A 293 25.61 24.75 59.08
N GLN A 294 24.55 24.09 59.57
CA GLN A 294 23.38 24.73 60.17
C GLN A 294 23.61 25.23 61.61
N GLY A 295 24.84 25.14 62.13
CA GLY A 295 25.24 25.63 63.45
C GLY A 295 24.91 24.69 64.61
N LEU A 296 24.49 23.45 64.34
CA LEU A 296 24.19 22.46 65.38
C LEU A 296 25.48 21.87 65.95
N GLY A 297 25.61 21.85 67.28
CA GLY A 297 26.73 21.17 67.93
C GLY A 297 26.70 19.64 67.73
N LEU A 298 27.86 18.98 67.82
CA LEU A 298 28.04 17.54 67.53
C LEU A 298 27.02 16.61 68.23
N ARG A 299 26.57 16.93 69.45
CA ARG A 299 25.55 16.14 70.19
C ARG A 299 24.13 16.28 69.64
N ALA A 300 23.81 17.43 69.05
CA ALA A 300 22.54 17.65 68.36
C ALA A 300 22.54 16.93 67.01
N ALA A 301 23.64 17.04 66.26
CA ALA A 301 23.82 16.31 65.00
C ALA A 301 23.73 14.78 65.17
N ALA A 302 24.24 14.21 66.28
CA ALA A 302 24.10 12.79 66.59
C ALA A 302 22.65 12.34 66.86
N ARG A 303 21.87 13.14 67.60
CA ARG A 303 20.45 12.85 67.84
C ARG A 303 19.63 12.92 66.55
N GLN A 304 19.93 13.88 65.69
CA GLN A 304 19.14 14.15 64.48
C GLN A 304 19.49 13.23 63.30
N SER A 305 20.76 12.84 63.16
CA SER A 305 21.19 11.86 62.14
C SER A 305 20.96 10.40 62.54
N GLY A 306 20.62 10.14 63.81
CA GLY A 306 20.48 8.77 64.36
C GLY A 306 21.81 8.02 64.47
N LEU A 307 22.95 8.71 64.34
CA LEU A 307 24.30 8.12 64.41
C LEU A 307 24.90 8.27 65.81
N ALA A 308 25.69 7.28 66.23
CA ALA A 308 26.44 7.36 67.49
C ALA A 308 27.40 8.57 67.49
N ILE A 309 27.57 9.23 68.65
CA ILE A 309 28.35 10.48 68.77
C ILE A 309 29.80 10.35 68.29
N ASN A 310 30.41 9.17 68.44
CA ASN A 310 31.77 8.90 67.97
C ASN A 310 31.84 8.77 66.43
N THR A 311 30.78 8.29 65.80
CA THR A 311 30.65 8.25 64.33
C THR A 311 30.48 9.66 63.78
N VAL A 312 29.63 10.49 64.40
CA VAL A 312 29.48 11.90 64.02
C VAL A 312 30.80 12.66 64.17
N ARG A 313 31.54 12.46 65.27
CA ARG A 313 32.89 13.03 65.44
C ARG A 313 33.87 12.57 64.37
N ARG A 314 33.83 11.29 63.98
CA ARG A 314 34.70 10.77 62.93
C ARG A 314 34.39 11.40 61.58
N TYR A 315 33.11 11.58 61.27
CA TYR A 315 32.65 12.15 59.99
C TYR A 315 32.88 13.67 59.93
N ALA A 316 32.68 14.37 61.05
CA ALA A 316 32.94 15.81 61.17
C ALA A 316 34.42 16.19 61.03
N ARG A 317 35.34 15.26 61.34
CA ARG A 317 36.79 15.47 61.22
C ARG A 317 37.35 15.18 59.83
N ALA A 318 36.59 14.46 59.00
CA ALA A 318 37.01 14.17 57.64
C ALA A 318 36.53 15.31 56.74
N ASP A 319 37.46 15.94 56.04
CA ASP A 319 37.16 17.09 55.18
C ASP A 319 36.45 16.62 53.91
N THR A 320 36.74 15.39 53.46
CA THR A 320 36.00 14.73 52.38
C THR A 320 35.58 13.32 52.76
N TRP A 321 34.54 12.80 52.10
CA TRP A 321 34.04 11.46 52.40
C TRP A 321 35.03 10.38 51.93
N GLU A 322 35.89 10.67 50.95
CA GLU A 322 36.91 9.76 50.43
C GLU A 322 37.95 9.40 51.51
N GLU A 323 38.27 10.31 52.43
CA GLU A 323 39.18 10.04 53.55
C GLU A 323 38.64 8.92 54.46
N LEU A 324 37.31 8.85 54.64
CA LEU A 324 36.62 7.81 55.41
C LEU A 324 36.54 6.47 54.67
N ALA A 325 36.78 6.46 53.36
CA ALA A 325 36.70 5.28 52.49
C ALA A 325 38.05 4.54 52.34
N THR A 326 39.13 5.04 52.95
CA THR A 326 40.48 4.47 52.80
C THR A 326 40.70 3.20 53.66
N GLY A 327 41.33 2.18 53.06
CA GLY A 327 41.99 1.09 53.78
C GLY A 327 41.25 -0.24 54.03
N ARG A 328 39.92 -0.33 53.90
CA ARG A 328 39.18 -1.62 54.09
C ARG A 328 38.52 -2.22 52.86
N TRP A 329 38.45 -1.49 51.75
CA TRP A 329 37.61 -1.85 50.58
C TRP A 329 38.39 -2.05 49.28
N GLN A 330 39.69 -1.74 49.28
CA GLN A 330 40.50 -1.65 48.06
C GLN A 330 41.01 -3.02 47.56
N ASN A 331 40.89 -4.10 48.34
CA ASN A 331 41.41 -5.44 48.01
C ASN A 331 40.45 -6.58 48.41
N LEU A 332 39.17 -6.52 48.02
CA LEU A 332 38.36 -7.74 48.03
C LEU A 332 38.56 -8.48 46.70
N PRO A 333 38.98 -9.76 46.72
CA PRO A 333 39.16 -10.55 45.51
C PRO A 333 37.87 -10.57 44.71
N SER A 334 37.92 -10.05 43.48
CA SER A 334 36.83 -10.23 42.52
C SER A 334 36.99 -11.60 41.87
N THR A 335 35.88 -12.33 41.71
CA THR A 335 35.86 -13.55 40.88
C THR A 335 36.28 -13.28 39.43
N LEU A 336 36.30 -12.01 39.00
CA LEU A 336 36.80 -11.60 37.68
C LEU A 336 38.33 -11.45 37.63
N ASP A 337 39.02 -11.31 38.76
CA ASP A 337 40.45 -11.00 38.82
C ASP A 337 41.33 -11.96 37.99
N PRO A 338 41.13 -13.30 38.04
CA PRO A 338 41.90 -14.24 37.22
C PRO A 338 41.72 -14.03 35.70
N TYR A 339 40.61 -13.41 35.28
CA TYR A 339 40.22 -13.24 33.88
C TYR A 339 40.52 -11.85 33.32
N LYS A 340 40.89 -10.88 34.17
CA LYS A 340 41.23 -9.51 33.75
C LYS A 340 42.37 -9.45 32.73
N PRO A 341 43.49 -10.19 32.87
CA PRO A 341 44.57 -10.16 31.88
C PRO A 341 44.11 -10.59 30.48
N TYR A 342 43.25 -11.62 30.41
CA TYR A 342 42.67 -12.09 29.16
C TYR A 342 41.74 -11.06 28.54
N LEU A 343 40.87 -10.42 29.33
CA LEU A 343 40.01 -9.35 28.85
C LEU A 343 40.82 -8.15 28.32
N HIS A 344 41.94 -7.79 28.95
CA HIS A 344 42.82 -6.74 28.45
C HIS A 344 43.48 -7.12 27.13
N GLN A 345 43.89 -8.38 26.97
CA GLN A 345 44.43 -8.88 25.71
C GLN A 345 43.40 -8.77 24.58
N ARG A 346 42.19 -9.29 24.79
CA ARG A 346 41.14 -9.27 23.76
C ARG A 346 40.68 -7.85 23.41
N TRP A 347 40.70 -6.96 24.39
CA TRP A 347 40.44 -5.53 24.16
C TRP A 347 41.52 -4.89 23.27
N ARG A 348 42.80 -5.21 23.50
CA ARG A 348 43.91 -4.77 22.63
C ARG A 348 43.81 -5.33 21.20
N GLU A 349 43.25 -6.52 21.06
CA GLU A 349 42.95 -7.15 19.76
C GLU A 349 41.69 -6.57 19.08
N GLY A 350 41.10 -5.49 19.60
CA GLY A 350 39.95 -4.79 19.01
C GLY A 350 38.59 -5.45 19.31
N HIS A 351 38.55 -6.51 20.12
CA HIS A 351 37.30 -7.14 20.53
C HIS A 351 36.68 -6.39 21.71
N THR A 352 35.72 -5.50 21.44
CA THR A 352 35.10 -4.61 22.45
C THR A 352 33.67 -4.99 22.84
N ILE A 353 33.12 -6.07 22.26
CA ILE A 353 31.73 -6.50 22.48
C ILE A 353 31.63 -7.32 23.78
N ALA A 354 31.04 -6.71 24.81
CA ALA A 354 30.95 -7.29 26.16
C ALA A 354 30.23 -8.66 26.22
N VAL A 355 29.21 -8.88 25.39
CA VAL A 355 28.49 -10.17 25.34
C VAL A 355 29.41 -11.29 24.83
N LYS A 356 30.22 -11.01 23.80
CA LYS A 356 31.18 -11.96 23.24
C LYS A 356 32.29 -12.26 24.24
N LEU A 357 32.84 -11.22 24.87
CA LEU A 357 33.88 -11.39 25.88
C LEU A 357 33.39 -12.13 27.13
N HIS A 358 32.14 -11.92 27.56
CA HIS A 358 31.54 -12.68 28.66
C HIS A 358 31.43 -14.17 28.32
N ALA A 359 31.00 -14.52 27.10
CA ALA A 359 30.97 -15.90 26.64
C ALA A 359 32.38 -16.53 26.61
N GLU A 360 33.39 -15.78 26.16
CA GLU A 360 34.78 -16.24 26.09
C GLU A 360 35.42 -16.47 27.47
N VAL A 361 35.13 -15.64 28.48
CA VAL A 361 35.62 -15.89 29.86
C VAL A 361 34.82 -16.98 30.55
N ARG A 362 33.52 -17.11 30.25
CA ARG A 362 32.68 -18.21 30.76
C ARG A 362 33.16 -19.57 30.27
N ALA A 363 33.55 -19.66 28.99
CA ALA A 363 34.17 -20.87 28.43
C ALA A 363 35.51 -21.22 29.11
N ARG A 364 36.18 -20.24 29.71
CA ARG A 364 37.42 -20.42 30.51
C ARG A 364 37.15 -20.64 32.01
N GLY A 365 35.90 -20.88 32.40
CA GLY A 365 35.54 -21.20 33.78
C GLY A 365 35.04 -20.01 34.61
N PHE A 366 34.86 -18.82 34.05
CA PHE A 366 34.26 -17.72 34.79
C PHE A 366 32.78 -17.99 35.08
N THR A 367 32.42 -18.08 36.35
CA THR A 367 31.05 -18.36 36.82
C THR A 367 30.23 -17.11 37.13
N GLY A 368 30.81 -15.92 36.99
CA GLY A 368 30.14 -14.65 37.27
C GLY A 368 29.16 -14.20 36.18
N SER A 369 28.30 -13.25 36.54
CA SER A 369 27.26 -12.74 35.65
C SER A 369 27.81 -11.83 34.55
N TYR A 370 27.04 -11.70 33.47
CA TYR A 370 27.31 -10.77 32.36
C TYR A 370 27.52 -9.33 32.84
N SER A 371 26.76 -8.89 33.85
CA SER A 371 26.88 -7.54 34.40
C SER A 371 28.28 -7.25 34.96
N VAL A 372 28.94 -8.21 35.61
CA VAL A 372 30.29 -8.05 36.15
C VAL A 372 31.32 -7.77 35.06
N VAL A 373 31.23 -8.51 33.94
CA VAL A 373 32.12 -8.28 32.78
C VAL A 373 31.78 -6.98 32.06
N ARG A 374 30.48 -6.69 31.87
CA ARG A 374 30.02 -5.45 31.24
C ARG A 374 30.50 -4.22 32.00
N ASP A 375 30.29 -4.18 33.31
CA ASP A 375 30.60 -3.04 34.16
C ASP A 375 32.13 -2.84 34.29
N TYR A 376 32.90 -3.93 34.25
CA TYR A 376 34.35 -3.87 34.15
C TYR A 376 34.83 -3.28 32.82
N LEU A 377 34.28 -3.75 31.69
CA LEU A 377 34.64 -3.29 30.35
C LEU A 377 34.16 -1.87 30.05
N GLN A 378 33.09 -1.40 30.69
CA GLN A 378 32.56 -0.05 30.54
C GLN A 378 33.58 1.02 30.97
N ARG A 379 34.48 0.68 31.91
CA ARG A 379 35.57 1.56 32.36
C ARG A 379 36.59 1.85 31.26
N PHE A 380 36.84 0.88 30.38
CA PHE A 380 37.71 1.04 29.21
C PHE A 380 37.08 1.95 28.13
N ARG A 381 35.75 2.13 28.15
CA ARG A 381 35.01 2.99 27.20
C ARG A 381 34.86 4.42 27.70
N GLN A 382 34.98 4.65 29.00
CA GLN A 382 34.89 5.97 29.63
C GLN A 382 36.23 6.72 29.58
N MET A 383 37.30 6.08 29.11
CA MET A 383 38.52 6.79 28.74
C MET A 383 38.27 7.59 27.47
N PRO A 384 38.78 8.83 27.34
CA PRO A 384 38.77 9.54 26.08
C PRO A 384 39.76 8.82 25.14
N ALA A 385 39.26 7.85 24.39
CA ALA A 385 39.95 7.35 23.22
C ALA A 385 39.60 8.30 22.07
N ASP A 386 40.63 8.83 21.42
CA ASP A 386 40.56 9.63 20.19
C ASP A 386 40.16 8.76 18.98
N THR A 387 39.10 7.97 19.14
CA THR A 387 38.63 6.99 18.15
C THR A 387 37.11 7.03 18.09
N THR A 388 36.59 8.07 17.45
CA THR A 388 35.26 7.99 16.84
C THR A 388 35.27 6.77 15.91
N PRO A 389 34.38 5.76 16.07
CA PRO A 389 34.37 4.63 15.14
C PRO A 389 34.18 5.16 13.72
N PRO A 390 34.91 4.62 12.73
CA PRO A 390 34.84 5.14 11.36
C PRO A 390 33.39 5.13 10.87
N PRO A 391 32.98 6.15 10.10
CA PRO A 391 31.63 6.23 9.58
C PRO A 391 31.30 4.94 8.84
N ARG A 392 30.09 4.41 9.06
CA ARG A 392 29.66 3.19 8.38
C ARG A 392 29.66 3.43 6.87
N PRO A 393 30.15 2.48 6.07
CA PRO A 393 30.10 2.60 4.62
C PRO A 393 28.65 2.74 4.14
N PRO A 394 28.41 3.45 3.03
CA PRO A 394 27.07 3.57 2.48
C PRO A 394 26.53 2.20 2.08
N GLY A 395 25.27 1.95 2.41
CA GLY A 395 24.62 0.68 2.07
C GLY A 395 24.34 0.55 0.57
N VAL A 396 24.23 -0.69 0.09
CA VAL A 396 23.96 -1.04 -1.31
C VAL A 396 22.83 -0.21 -1.92
N ARG A 397 21.69 -0.11 -1.23
CA ARG A 397 20.52 0.66 -1.73
C ARG A 397 20.82 2.15 -1.88
N LYS A 398 21.65 2.71 -0.99
CA LYS A 398 22.04 4.12 -1.04
C LYS A 398 22.91 4.38 -2.26
N VAL A 399 23.92 3.55 -2.49
CA VAL A 399 24.84 3.66 -3.63
C VAL A 399 24.11 3.40 -4.96
N THR A 400 23.24 2.40 -5.01
CA THR A 400 22.35 2.17 -6.17
C THR A 400 21.54 3.44 -6.47
N GLY A 401 20.91 4.01 -5.44
CA GLY A 401 20.13 5.22 -5.58
C GLY A 401 20.94 6.43 -6.04
N TRP A 402 22.22 6.54 -5.67
CA TRP A 402 23.10 7.59 -6.21
C TRP A 402 23.43 7.40 -7.68
N ILE A 403 23.64 6.16 -8.13
CA ILE A 403 23.92 5.84 -9.53
C ILE A 403 22.70 6.07 -10.42
N THR A 404 21.50 5.74 -9.94
CA THR A 404 20.25 5.75 -10.72
C THR A 404 19.34 6.94 -10.41
N ARG A 405 19.87 8.03 -9.85
CA ARG A 405 19.11 9.27 -9.61
C ARG A 405 19.66 10.37 -10.49
N ASN A 406 18.83 11.37 -10.79
CA ASN A 406 19.32 12.60 -11.39
C ASN A 406 20.49 13.16 -10.54
N PRO A 407 21.71 13.33 -11.13
CA PRO A 407 22.88 13.84 -10.43
C PRO A 407 22.67 15.17 -9.71
N ASP A 408 21.76 16.01 -10.19
CA ASP A 408 21.43 17.32 -9.60
C ASP A 408 20.73 17.18 -8.24
N HIS A 409 20.10 16.03 -7.99
CA HIS A 409 19.38 15.71 -6.74
C HIS A 409 20.22 14.88 -5.76
N VAL A 410 21.52 14.73 -6.01
CA VAL A 410 22.48 14.09 -5.09
C VAL A 410 23.24 15.18 -4.36
N SER A 411 23.33 15.12 -3.02
CA SER A 411 24.06 16.12 -2.23
C SER A 411 25.56 16.09 -2.56
N ASP A 412 26.27 17.20 -2.30
CA ASP A 412 27.72 17.27 -2.57
C ASP A 412 28.53 16.22 -1.83
N ASP A 413 28.19 15.96 -0.56
CA ASP A 413 28.79 14.90 0.26
C ASP A 413 28.55 13.50 -0.34
N ASP A 414 27.31 13.21 -0.75
CA ASP A 414 26.99 11.92 -1.39
C ASP A 414 27.66 11.81 -2.78
N ARG A 415 27.80 12.91 -3.55
CA ARG A 415 28.53 12.94 -4.83
C ARG A 415 30.01 12.63 -4.63
N GLN A 416 30.64 13.22 -3.62
CA GLN A 416 32.06 12.98 -3.31
C GLN A 416 32.28 11.53 -2.87
N LYS A 417 31.39 10.98 -2.05
CA LYS A 417 31.41 9.56 -1.65
C LYS A 417 31.22 8.63 -2.84
N LEU A 418 30.26 8.90 -3.72
CA LEU A 418 30.07 8.13 -4.94
C LEU A 418 31.33 8.19 -5.81
N LYS A 419 31.91 9.38 -6.04
CA LYS A 419 33.15 9.53 -6.81
C LYS A 419 34.29 8.68 -6.26
N ALA A 420 34.47 8.65 -4.93
CA ALA A 420 35.47 7.80 -4.29
C ALA A 420 35.18 6.30 -4.49
N ILE A 421 33.91 5.87 -4.45
CA ILE A 421 33.52 4.46 -4.72
C ILE A 421 33.83 4.08 -6.17
N LEU A 422 33.45 4.93 -7.14
CA LEU A 422 33.67 4.67 -8.55
C LEU A 422 35.17 4.56 -8.89
N ALA A 423 36.00 5.45 -8.33
CA ALA A 423 37.46 5.40 -8.51
C ALA A 423 38.11 4.10 -7.98
N ARG A 424 37.48 3.42 -7.01
CA ARG A 424 37.95 2.14 -6.46
C ARG A 424 37.45 0.93 -7.26
N CYS A 425 36.44 1.09 -8.10
CA CYS A 425 35.75 -0.01 -8.76
C CYS A 425 35.43 0.34 -10.22
N PRO A 426 36.32 -0.01 -11.16
CA PRO A 426 36.16 0.29 -12.59
C PRO A 426 34.83 -0.22 -13.17
N GLU A 427 34.36 -1.40 -12.75
CA GLU A 427 33.07 -1.95 -13.21
C GLU A 427 31.86 -1.13 -12.72
N LEU A 428 31.91 -0.56 -11.51
CA LEU A 428 30.86 0.37 -11.05
C LEU A 428 30.94 1.72 -11.76
N GLU A 429 32.15 2.19 -12.08
CA GLU A 429 32.36 3.43 -12.84
C GLU A 429 31.80 3.32 -14.26
N ALA A 430 32.15 2.25 -14.97
CA ALA A 430 31.62 1.93 -16.29
C ALA A 430 30.09 1.82 -16.27
N THR A 431 29.54 1.08 -15.30
CA THR A 431 28.09 0.96 -15.10
C THR A 431 27.43 2.32 -14.85
N ALA A 432 28.01 3.18 -14.02
CA ALA A 432 27.48 4.52 -13.80
C ALA A 432 27.52 5.39 -15.08
N GLY A 433 28.53 5.19 -15.94
CA GLY A 433 28.59 5.77 -17.28
C GLY A 433 27.41 5.33 -18.16
N HIS A 434 27.18 4.01 -18.26
CA HIS A 434 26.07 3.43 -19.03
C HIS A 434 24.70 3.86 -18.51
N VAL A 435 24.51 3.95 -17.19
CA VAL A 435 23.26 4.44 -16.59
C VAL A 435 23.01 5.90 -16.95
N ARG A 436 24.05 6.76 -16.90
CA ARG A 436 23.92 8.17 -17.29
C ARG A 436 23.58 8.34 -18.77
N SER A 437 24.24 7.59 -19.67
CA SER A 437 23.94 7.66 -21.10
C SER A 437 22.54 7.11 -21.41
N PHE A 438 22.10 6.06 -20.72
CA PHE A 438 20.73 5.54 -20.84
C PHE A 438 19.69 6.55 -20.34
N ALA A 439 19.94 7.18 -19.20
CA ALA A 439 19.06 8.21 -18.65
C ALA A 439 18.92 9.42 -19.60
N ALA A 440 20.04 9.86 -20.20
CA ALA A 440 20.02 10.94 -21.18
C ALA A 440 19.20 10.55 -22.42
N MET A 441 19.36 9.33 -22.93
CA MET A 441 18.57 8.79 -24.04
C MET A 441 17.07 8.74 -23.72
N MET A 442 16.70 8.26 -22.53
CA MET A 442 15.30 8.25 -22.08
C MET A 442 14.72 9.66 -21.93
N ALA A 443 15.50 10.61 -21.40
CA ALA A 443 15.05 11.98 -21.17
C ALA A 443 14.70 12.72 -22.48
N ILE A 444 15.46 12.46 -23.55
CA ILE A 444 15.19 13.03 -24.88
C ILE A 444 14.38 12.11 -25.78
N ARG A 445 13.95 10.94 -25.29
CA ARG A 445 13.08 9.99 -26.04
C ARG A 445 13.67 9.54 -27.38
N SER A 446 14.98 9.28 -27.40
CA SER A 446 15.74 8.96 -28.62
C SER A 446 15.91 7.45 -28.82
N ALA A 447 14.96 6.84 -29.53
CA ALA A 447 14.98 5.40 -29.85
C ALA A 447 16.15 5.02 -30.78
N ASP A 448 16.58 5.92 -31.66
CA ASP A 448 17.70 5.79 -32.58
C ASP A 448 19.05 5.53 -31.89
N ARG A 449 19.20 5.97 -30.63
CA ARG A 449 20.42 5.74 -29.82
C ARG A 449 20.43 4.38 -29.11
N LEU A 450 19.30 3.68 -29.05
CA LEU A 450 19.17 2.41 -28.33
C LEU A 450 20.11 1.32 -28.86
N PRO A 451 20.24 1.08 -30.19
CA PRO A 451 21.19 0.09 -30.72
C PRO A 451 22.64 0.39 -30.33
N ALA A 452 23.05 1.66 -30.45
CA ALA A 452 24.41 2.09 -30.10
C ALA A 452 24.69 1.92 -28.60
N TRP A 453 23.69 2.23 -27.75
CA TRP A 453 23.81 2.01 -26.31
C TRP A 453 23.94 0.53 -25.95
N ILE A 454 23.11 -0.35 -26.54
CA ILE A 454 23.19 -1.80 -26.34
C ILE A 454 24.55 -2.34 -26.79
N ALA A 455 25.05 -1.90 -27.95
CA ALA A 455 26.35 -2.29 -28.46
C ALA A 455 27.49 -1.86 -27.53
N ALA A 456 27.44 -0.64 -27.00
CA ALA A 456 28.43 -0.13 -26.04
C ALA A 456 28.45 -0.96 -24.75
N VAL A 457 27.30 -1.30 -24.18
CA VAL A 457 27.20 -2.16 -22.98
C VAL A 457 27.71 -3.57 -23.24
N ARG A 458 27.49 -4.12 -24.44
CA ARG A 458 27.96 -5.46 -24.83
C ARG A 458 29.45 -5.53 -25.11
N ALA A 459 30.04 -4.44 -25.64
CA ALA A 459 31.46 -4.33 -25.91
C ALA A 459 32.30 -4.07 -24.65
N ASP A 460 31.67 -3.55 -23.60
CA ASP A 460 32.31 -3.36 -22.31
C ASP A 460 32.71 -4.70 -21.68
N GLN A 461 33.97 -4.79 -21.24
CA GLN A 461 34.50 -5.97 -20.56
C GLN A 461 33.84 -6.18 -19.18
N SER A 462 33.26 -5.13 -18.60
CA SER A 462 32.49 -5.19 -17.37
C SER A 462 31.06 -5.69 -17.66
N HIS A 463 30.79 -6.95 -17.31
CA HIS A 463 29.53 -7.63 -17.65
C HIS A 463 28.33 -7.23 -16.78
N GLY A 464 28.42 -6.14 -16.02
CA GLY A 464 27.45 -5.75 -15.00
C GLY A 464 26.03 -5.50 -15.52
N LEU A 465 25.90 -4.95 -16.72
CA LEU A 465 24.60 -4.66 -17.37
C LEU A 465 24.31 -5.51 -18.61
N ARG A 466 25.19 -6.46 -18.95
CA ARG A 466 25.07 -7.26 -20.19
C ARG A 466 23.73 -7.99 -20.29
N ALA A 467 23.33 -8.68 -19.23
CA ALA A 467 22.04 -9.39 -19.18
C ALA A 467 20.83 -8.44 -19.31
N PHE A 468 20.93 -7.20 -18.81
CA PHE A 468 19.87 -6.21 -19.00
C PHE A 468 19.79 -5.77 -20.47
N ALA A 469 20.94 -5.47 -21.09
CA ALA A 469 21.02 -5.12 -22.51
C ALA A 469 20.54 -6.25 -23.43
N ASP A 470 20.91 -7.50 -23.12
CA ASP A 470 20.41 -8.68 -23.83
C ASP A 470 18.90 -8.83 -23.69
N GLY A 471 18.37 -8.58 -22.50
CA GLY A 471 16.93 -8.56 -22.28
C GLY A 471 16.21 -7.46 -23.06
N LEU A 472 16.84 -6.30 -23.31
CA LEU A 472 16.25 -5.26 -24.18
C LEU A 472 16.16 -5.74 -25.63
N MET A 473 17.11 -6.54 -26.11
CA MET A 473 17.07 -7.05 -27.48
C MET A 473 15.89 -7.98 -27.74
N THR A 474 15.50 -8.81 -26.76
CA THR A 474 14.32 -9.69 -26.89
C THR A 474 13.01 -8.90 -27.02
N ASP A 475 13.00 -7.65 -26.58
CA ASP A 475 11.83 -6.77 -26.54
C ASP A 475 12.11 -5.45 -27.28
N PHE A 476 13.00 -5.49 -28.27
CA PHE A 476 13.63 -4.30 -28.85
C PHE A 476 12.60 -3.35 -29.46
N ASP A 477 11.72 -3.86 -30.32
CA ASP A 477 10.72 -3.05 -31.01
C ASP A 477 9.79 -2.35 -30.01
N ALA A 478 9.38 -3.04 -28.96
CA ALA A 478 8.51 -2.47 -27.95
C ALA A 478 9.21 -1.40 -27.10
N VAL A 479 10.50 -1.57 -26.79
CA VAL A 479 11.28 -0.55 -26.08
C VAL A 479 11.57 0.65 -26.99
N ALA A 480 11.84 0.42 -28.28
CA ALA A 480 12.06 1.47 -29.26
C ALA A 480 10.79 2.32 -29.41
N LEU A 481 9.62 1.70 -29.57
CA LEU A 481 8.32 2.39 -29.60
C LEU A 481 8.00 3.08 -28.27
N GLY A 482 8.36 2.46 -27.14
CA GLY A 482 8.27 3.10 -25.82
C GLY A 482 9.09 4.39 -25.73
N LEU A 483 10.25 4.44 -26.39
CA LEU A 483 11.07 5.65 -26.45
C LEU A 483 10.51 6.67 -27.44
N SER A 484 10.00 6.28 -28.60
CA SER A 484 9.64 7.20 -29.69
C SER A 484 8.18 7.70 -29.71
N THR A 485 7.25 7.03 -29.02
CA THR A 485 5.81 7.37 -29.05
C THR A 485 5.34 8.08 -27.79
N GLU A 486 4.16 8.69 -27.79
CA GLU A 486 3.58 9.27 -26.56
C GLU A 486 2.93 8.25 -25.63
N TRP A 487 2.66 7.05 -26.14
CA TRP A 487 1.91 6.02 -25.44
C TRP A 487 2.73 5.32 -24.35
N SER A 488 2.06 4.95 -23.27
CA SER A 488 2.64 4.20 -22.16
C SER A 488 1.53 3.54 -21.35
N SER A 489 1.86 2.53 -20.56
CA SER A 489 0.98 1.90 -19.57
C SER A 489 0.60 2.83 -18.40
N GLY A 490 1.03 4.10 -18.37
CA GLY A 490 0.60 5.07 -17.36
C GLY A 490 -0.92 5.28 -17.31
N CYS A 491 -1.63 5.06 -18.43
CA CYS A 491 -3.10 5.00 -18.47
C CYS A 491 -3.68 3.94 -17.52
N VAL A 492 -2.94 2.87 -17.25
CA VAL A 492 -3.39 1.71 -16.46
C VAL A 492 -3.14 1.90 -14.97
N GLU A 493 -2.04 2.57 -14.58
CA GLU A 493 -1.63 2.71 -13.18
C GLU A 493 -2.72 3.33 -12.29
N GLY A 494 -3.35 4.41 -12.78
CA GLY A 494 -4.47 5.07 -12.09
C GLY A 494 -5.66 4.13 -11.91
N ARG A 495 -5.92 3.25 -12.88
CA ARG A 495 -7.03 2.29 -12.85
C ARG A 495 -6.74 1.12 -11.90
N VAL A 496 -5.51 0.65 -11.82
CA VAL A 496 -5.10 -0.32 -10.79
C VAL A 496 -5.32 0.26 -9.38
N THR A 497 -5.08 1.56 -9.20
CA THR A 497 -5.36 2.25 -7.94
C THR A 497 -6.86 2.31 -7.64
N ASP A 498 -7.69 2.62 -8.63
CA ASP A 498 -9.16 2.56 -8.50
C ASP A 498 -9.65 1.15 -8.14
N ILE A 499 -9.11 0.10 -8.78
CA ILE A 499 -9.43 -1.30 -8.46
C ILE A 499 -9.07 -1.60 -6.99
N LYS A 500 -7.89 -1.17 -6.51
CA LYS A 500 -7.50 -1.31 -5.10
C LYS A 500 -8.51 -0.64 -4.16
N MET A 501 -9.05 0.52 -4.53
CA MET A 501 -10.07 1.23 -3.75
C MET A 501 -11.40 0.46 -3.73
N LEU A 502 -11.91 0.03 -4.88
CA LEU A 502 -13.15 -0.77 -4.99
C LEU A 502 -13.05 -2.09 -4.20
N LYS A 503 -11.90 -2.76 -4.26
CA LYS A 503 -11.65 -3.95 -3.45
C LYS A 503 -11.71 -3.66 -1.96
N ARG A 504 -11.12 -2.54 -1.50
CA ARG A 504 -11.14 -2.15 -0.08
C ARG A 504 -12.55 -1.80 0.39
N GLN A 505 -13.37 -1.14 -0.44
CA GLN A 505 -14.78 -0.93 -0.13
C GLN A 505 -15.53 -2.24 0.16
N MET A 506 -15.15 -3.33 -0.52
CA MET A 506 -15.74 -4.67 -0.36
C MET A 506 -14.93 -5.59 0.58
N ALA A 507 -14.03 -5.02 1.39
CA ALA A 507 -13.14 -5.75 2.31
C ALA A 507 -12.33 -6.88 1.66
N GLY A 508 -12.06 -6.79 0.35
CA GLY A 508 -11.33 -7.80 -0.42
C GLY A 508 -12.05 -9.13 -0.60
N ARG A 509 -13.39 -9.16 -0.45
CA ARG A 509 -14.21 -10.40 -0.54
C ARG A 509 -14.97 -10.54 -1.85
N ALA A 510 -14.84 -9.58 -2.77
CA ALA A 510 -15.46 -9.70 -4.08
C ALA A 510 -14.70 -10.73 -4.91
N GLY A 511 -15.39 -11.78 -5.35
CA GLY A 511 -14.91 -12.65 -6.42
C GLY A 511 -14.77 -11.88 -7.73
N HIS A 512 -14.06 -12.47 -8.70
CA HIS A 512 -13.78 -11.85 -9.99
C HIS A 512 -15.05 -11.31 -10.71
N PRO A 513 -16.17 -12.06 -10.85
CA PRO A 513 -17.34 -11.57 -11.59
C PRO A 513 -17.90 -10.26 -11.01
N LEU A 514 -18.01 -10.16 -9.68
CA LEU A 514 -18.49 -8.96 -9.02
C LEU A 514 -17.48 -7.80 -9.15
N LEU A 515 -16.18 -8.09 -9.02
CA LEU A 515 -15.16 -7.05 -9.13
C LEU A 515 -15.12 -6.48 -10.55
N ARG A 516 -15.10 -7.33 -11.58
CA ARG A 516 -15.22 -6.94 -12.99
C ARG A 516 -16.43 -6.05 -13.20
N LYS A 517 -17.62 -6.53 -12.83
CA LYS A 517 -18.88 -5.81 -12.97
C LYS A 517 -18.81 -4.41 -12.36
N ARG A 518 -18.31 -4.30 -11.12
CA ARG A 518 -18.19 -3.01 -10.43
C ARG A 518 -17.20 -2.06 -11.09
N VAL A 519 -16.05 -2.55 -11.56
CA VAL A 519 -15.07 -1.70 -12.23
C VAL A 519 -15.66 -1.06 -13.49
N LEU A 520 -16.34 -1.85 -14.31
CA LEU A 520 -16.97 -1.36 -15.54
C LEU A 520 -18.10 -0.38 -15.24
N LEU A 521 -19.00 -0.72 -14.31
CA LEU A 521 -20.12 0.16 -13.95
C LEU A 521 -19.63 1.49 -13.36
N VAL A 522 -18.65 1.47 -12.45
CA VAL A 522 -18.10 2.69 -11.85
C VAL A 522 -17.36 3.54 -12.89
N ALA A 523 -16.67 2.90 -13.85
CA ALA A 523 -16.04 3.62 -14.94
C ALA A 523 -17.05 4.30 -15.88
N ALA A 524 -18.16 3.62 -16.21
CA ALA A 524 -19.23 4.19 -17.01
C ALA A 524 -19.93 5.35 -16.28
N ASP A 525 -20.26 5.18 -15.00
CA ASP A 525 -20.86 6.19 -14.14
C ASP A 525 -20.00 7.47 -14.07
N ARG A 526 -18.69 7.33 -13.85
CA ARG A 526 -17.74 8.46 -13.86
C ARG A 526 -17.70 9.20 -15.20
N ARG A 527 -17.82 8.48 -16.33
CA ARG A 527 -17.86 9.09 -17.67
C ARG A 527 -19.14 9.90 -17.87
N GLN A 528 -20.29 9.32 -17.52
CA GLN A 528 -21.59 9.98 -17.60
C GLN A 528 -21.61 11.26 -16.74
N HIS A 529 -21.10 11.20 -15.51
CA HIS A 529 -21.00 12.36 -14.63
C HIS A 529 -20.11 13.48 -15.18
N ARG A 530 -19.02 13.15 -15.89
CA ARG A 530 -18.16 14.16 -16.52
C ARG A 530 -18.84 14.80 -17.74
N ALA A 531 -19.53 14.01 -18.54
CA ALA A 531 -20.24 14.50 -19.72
C ALA A 531 -21.37 15.47 -19.32
N THR A 532 -22.15 15.14 -18.29
CA THR A 532 -23.22 16.02 -17.79
C THR A 532 -22.69 17.30 -17.13
N ALA A 533 -21.54 17.24 -16.44
CA ALA A 533 -20.91 18.44 -15.90
C ALA A 533 -20.40 19.38 -17.01
N ALA A 534 -19.88 18.84 -18.10
CA ALA A 534 -19.38 19.61 -19.24
C ALA A 534 -20.49 20.28 -20.06
N THR A 535 -21.69 19.69 -20.12
CA THR A 535 -22.85 20.32 -20.79
C THR A 535 -23.60 21.33 -19.91
N ALA A 536 -23.37 21.31 -18.60
CA ALA A 536 -23.95 22.24 -17.65
C ALA A 536 -23.07 23.48 -17.38
N SER A 537 -21.83 23.49 -17.87
CA SER A 537 -20.89 24.61 -17.85
C SER A 537 -20.90 25.32 -19.20
#